data_AF-A0A5S6Q795-F1
#
_entry.id   AF-A0A5S6Q795-F1
#
_cell.length_a   1.000
_cell.length_b   1.000
_cell.length_c   1.000
_cell.angle_alpha   90.00
_cell.angle_beta   90.00
_cell.angle_gamma   90.00
#
_symmetry.space_group_name_H-M   'P 1'
#
loop_
_entity.id
_entity.type
_entity.pdbx_description
1 polymer ?
#
loop_
_entity_poly.entity_id
_entity_poly.type
_entity_poly.pdbx_seq_one_letter_code
_entity_poly.pdbx_strand_id
1 'polypeptide(L)'
;MHRKEEDCFPPNCCGKRICCHQKLALWQGIANRPARSDSEEVMSKACRTAATLDGTLSVLNNGRKSQNLKTHKGHVHSRARVGDFRGSAGGAFDLEPETHVAILIRYSLLWLQLRKKRRPSLSMNDPTDDLKKRWDSLNARATEEVKNAWWKRILESYTAPSRHYHDIQSLHRMFLLYDRCKDFLANRYALAMAIFFHNICYDAKSISNEHESALEFEKYSGETVVDEPERIIDLIERRAAFGQDQLEVGDAEYFSDLQLAILGSSEEEYEVYKRNLRLECCHLNDDAYRAQRLKLLKALLLIPNIFRTNFFRDLFEKQSRENVQKEIDEMFSGN
;
A
#
# COMPACT_ATOMS: atom_id res chain seq x y z
N MET A 1 37.94 -48.67 24.91
CA MET A 1 36.82 -48.67 25.88
C MET A 1 35.97 -47.44 25.58
N HIS A 2 34.96 -47.54 24.71
CA HIS A 2 33.55 -47.92 24.99
C HIS A 2 32.84 -46.91 25.91
N ARG A 3 31.99 -46.01 25.37
CA ARG A 3 30.51 -46.11 25.12
C ARG A 3 29.74 -46.13 26.46
N LYS A 4 28.76 -45.26 26.79
CA LYS A 4 27.41 -44.96 26.22
C LYS A 4 26.84 -43.71 26.96
N GLU A 5 26.11 -42.76 26.35
CA GLU A 5 24.72 -42.76 25.80
C GLU A 5 23.58 -42.84 26.83
N GLU A 6 22.55 -42.00 26.58
CA GLU A 6 21.12 -41.99 27.00
C GLU A 6 20.72 -40.72 27.80
N ASP A 7 20.03 -39.71 27.23
CA ASP A 7 18.70 -39.59 26.58
C ASP A 7 17.56 -39.26 27.55
N CYS A 8 16.89 -38.12 27.29
CA CYS A 8 15.48 -37.88 27.64
C CYS A 8 14.91 -36.72 26.77
N PHE A 9 14.42 -37.06 25.58
CA PHE A 9 13.38 -36.33 24.85
C PHE A 9 12.05 -37.09 24.98
N PRO A 10 10.88 -36.42 24.97
CA PRO A 10 9.67 -37.02 24.44
C PRO A 10 9.40 -36.56 22.98
N PRO A 11 8.64 -37.35 22.19
CA PRO A 11 8.76 -37.38 20.75
C PRO A 11 7.55 -36.76 20.02
N ASN A 12 7.73 -36.60 18.71
CA ASN A 12 6.71 -36.41 17.66
C ASN A 12 6.29 -34.96 17.32
N CYS A 13 7.04 -34.37 16.39
CA CYS A 13 6.43 -33.79 15.19
C CYS A 13 7.34 -34.08 13.99
N CYS A 14 6.98 -35.14 13.26
CA CYS A 14 7.65 -35.59 12.06
C CYS A 14 7.43 -34.59 10.90
N GLY A 15 8.54 -34.09 10.36
CA GLY A 15 8.72 -33.89 8.92
C GLY A 15 7.92 -32.78 8.22
N LYS A 16 8.59 -31.65 7.97
CA LYS A 16 8.65 -30.98 6.64
C LYS A 16 9.61 -29.78 6.65
N ARG A 17 10.75 -29.97 5.97
CA ARG A 17 11.57 -29.04 5.16
C ARG A 17 11.61 -27.53 5.52
N ILE A 18 12.76 -27.11 6.06
CA ILE A 18 13.72 -26.09 5.56
C ILE A 18 13.15 -24.93 4.70
N CYS A 19 13.25 -23.67 5.17
CA CYS A 19 14.10 -22.57 4.64
C CYS A 19 13.50 -21.17 4.93
N CYS A 20 14.33 -20.29 5.53
CA CYS A 20 14.22 -18.85 5.81
C CYS A 20 13.08 -18.08 5.10
N HIS A 21 12.10 -17.58 5.85
CA HIS A 21 11.11 -16.65 5.31
C HIS A 21 10.35 -15.86 6.42
N GLN A 22 10.88 -14.72 6.86
CA GLN A 22 10.03 -13.66 7.44
C GLN A 22 9.03 -13.10 6.43
N LYS A 23 9.26 -13.33 5.13
CA LYS A 23 8.37 -12.87 4.07
C LYS A 23 7.33 -13.90 3.63
N LEU A 24 7.36 -15.15 4.13
CA LEU A 24 6.34 -16.17 3.81
C LEU A 24 5.00 -15.84 4.48
N ALA A 25 4.97 -15.15 5.62
CA ALA A 25 3.69 -14.77 6.24
C ALA A 25 2.94 -13.75 5.36
N LEU A 26 3.65 -12.71 4.89
CA LEU A 26 3.17 -11.79 3.84
C LEU A 26 2.81 -12.54 2.55
N TRP A 27 3.55 -13.60 2.23
CA TRP A 27 3.34 -14.45 1.04
C TRP A 27 2.20 -15.45 1.17
N GLN A 28 1.87 -16.00 2.35
CA GLN A 28 0.76 -16.93 2.55
C GLN A 28 -0.57 -16.20 2.32
N GLY A 29 -0.64 -14.92 2.72
CA GLY A 29 -1.74 -14.03 2.35
C GLY A 29 -1.79 -13.65 0.86
N ILE A 30 -0.65 -13.66 0.15
CA ILE A 30 -0.58 -13.38 -1.30
C ILE A 30 -0.82 -14.65 -2.15
N ALA A 31 -0.39 -15.81 -1.68
CA ALA A 31 -0.49 -17.10 -2.36
C ALA A 31 -1.85 -17.77 -2.23
N ASN A 32 -2.61 -17.43 -1.17
CA ASN A 32 -4.01 -17.84 -1.03
C ASN A 32 -4.99 -16.99 -1.86
N ARG A 33 -4.52 -16.30 -2.92
CA ARG A 33 -5.40 -15.64 -3.90
C ARG A 33 -6.16 -16.72 -4.68
N PRO A 34 -7.50 -16.80 -4.60
CA PRO A 34 -8.25 -17.34 -5.72
C PRO A 34 -7.96 -16.45 -6.93
N ALA A 35 -7.62 -17.05 -8.07
CA ALA A 35 -7.53 -16.34 -9.33
C ALA A 35 -8.91 -15.74 -9.61
N ARG A 36 -9.08 -14.42 -9.38
CA ARG A 36 -10.26 -13.72 -9.89
C ARG A 36 -10.09 -13.63 -11.41
N SER A 37 -10.80 -14.50 -12.13
CA SER A 37 -11.08 -14.32 -13.55
C SER A 37 -12.04 -13.14 -13.70
N ASP A 38 -11.52 -11.91 -13.61
CA ASP A 38 -12.27 -10.70 -13.99
C ASP A 38 -12.70 -10.73 -15.48
N SER A 39 -12.29 -11.75 -16.25
CA SER A 39 -12.74 -12.05 -17.60
C SER A 39 -14.01 -12.90 -17.68
N GLU A 40 -14.35 -13.73 -16.69
CA GLU A 40 -15.54 -14.60 -16.76
C GLU A 40 -16.80 -13.90 -16.24
N GLU A 41 -16.69 -13.03 -15.24
CA GLU A 41 -17.85 -12.29 -14.74
C GLU A 41 -18.30 -11.18 -15.70
N VAL A 42 -17.35 -10.55 -16.42
CA VAL A 42 -17.65 -9.56 -17.47
C VAL A 42 -18.25 -10.24 -18.71
N MET A 43 -17.77 -11.42 -19.11
CA MET A 43 -18.38 -12.20 -20.19
C MET A 43 -19.74 -12.78 -19.82
N SER A 44 -19.94 -13.16 -18.55
CA SER A 44 -21.22 -13.68 -18.06
C SER A 44 -22.29 -12.59 -17.89
N LYS A 45 -21.90 -11.35 -17.56
CA LYS A 45 -22.78 -10.18 -17.62
C LYS A 45 -23.07 -9.74 -19.05
N ALA A 46 -22.09 -9.80 -19.96
CA ALA A 46 -22.31 -9.50 -21.38
C ALA A 46 -23.28 -10.51 -22.03
N CYS A 47 -23.15 -11.81 -21.73
CA CYS A 47 -24.09 -12.84 -22.22
C CYS A 47 -25.50 -12.74 -21.59
N ARG A 48 -25.62 -12.29 -20.34
CA ARG A 48 -26.95 -12.10 -19.69
C ARG A 48 -27.66 -10.81 -20.10
N THR A 49 -26.93 -9.81 -20.58
CA THR A 49 -27.51 -8.58 -21.14
C THR A 49 -27.88 -8.73 -22.62
N ALA A 50 -27.28 -9.68 -23.33
CA ALA A 50 -27.69 -10.05 -24.69
C ALA A 50 -28.94 -10.95 -24.73
N ALA A 51 -29.22 -11.73 -23.67
CA ALA A 51 -30.38 -12.63 -23.58
C ALA A 51 -31.68 -11.95 -23.10
N THR A 52 -31.67 -10.65 -22.81
CA THR A 52 -32.87 -9.86 -22.42
C THR A 52 -33.33 -8.87 -23.50
N LEU A 53 -32.68 -8.87 -24.67
CA LEU A 53 -33.08 -8.08 -25.86
C LEU A 53 -33.64 -8.93 -27.02
N ASP A 54 -33.91 -10.22 -26.78
CA ASP A 54 -34.55 -11.13 -27.76
C ASP A 54 -35.92 -11.66 -27.27
N GLY A 55 -36.58 -10.88 -26.40
CA GLY A 55 -37.90 -11.19 -25.80
C GLY A 55 -38.96 -10.12 -26.03
N THR A 56 -38.66 -9.03 -26.74
CA THR A 56 -39.59 -7.91 -27.00
C THR A 56 -39.75 -7.61 -28.49
N LEU A 57 -39.81 -8.67 -29.32
CA LEU A 57 -40.16 -8.58 -30.74
C LEU A 57 -41.20 -9.65 -31.16
N SER A 58 -42.16 -9.97 -30.29
CA SER A 58 -43.30 -10.86 -30.64
C SER A 58 -44.69 -10.34 -30.27
N VAL A 59 -44.83 -9.10 -29.80
CA VAL A 59 -46.13 -8.46 -29.60
C VAL A 59 -46.09 -7.07 -30.20
N LEU A 60 -46.42 -6.96 -31.49
CA LEU A 60 -47.02 -5.80 -32.16
C LEU A 60 -47.03 -6.06 -33.68
N ASN A 61 -47.74 -7.11 -34.11
CA ASN A 61 -48.10 -7.23 -35.52
C ASN A 61 -49.49 -7.87 -35.65
N ASN A 62 -50.52 -7.06 -35.38
CA ASN A 62 -51.89 -7.29 -35.82
C ASN A 62 -52.68 -5.98 -35.66
N GLY A 63 -53.05 -5.34 -36.78
CA GLY A 63 -53.92 -4.15 -36.71
C GLY A 63 -53.86 -3.24 -37.93
N ARG A 64 -54.41 -3.73 -39.05
CA ARG A 64 -54.65 -2.99 -40.29
C ARG A 64 -55.64 -1.81 -40.11
N LYS A 65 -55.44 -0.78 -40.95
CA LYS A 65 -56.41 0.12 -41.64
C LYS A 65 -56.77 1.50 -41.02
N SER A 66 -56.59 2.51 -41.89
CA SER A 66 -57.58 3.50 -42.36
C SER A 66 -57.41 4.98 -41.95
N GLN A 67 -57.31 5.83 -43.00
CA GLN A 67 -57.75 7.24 -43.11
C GLN A 67 -56.91 8.31 -42.39
N ASN A 68 -56.77 9.58 -42.82
CA ASN A 68 -56.89 10.34 -44.08
C ASN A 68 -56.53 11.81 -43.71
N LEU A 69 -56.15 12.65 -44.68
CA LEU A 69 -56.25 14.12 -44.73
C LEU A 69 -55.25 15.08 -44.01
N LYS A 70 -54.50 15.82 -44.87
CA LYS A 70 -54.44 17.30 -45.08
C LYS A 70 -53.65 18.28 -44.16
N THR A 71 -52.55 18.80 -44.75
CA THR A 71 -52.19 20.22 -45.08
C THR A 71 -52.44 21.40 -44.11
N HIS A 72 -51.37 22.20 -43.82
CA HIS A 72 -51.17 23.67 -44.05
C HIS A 72 -49.94 24.17 -43.24
N LYS A 73 -48.86 24.78 -43.77
CA LYS A 73 -48.56 26.12 -44.36
C LYS A 73 -48.64 27.35 -43.43
N GLY A 74 -47.52 28.08 -43.29
CA GLY A 74 -47.35 29.51 -42.89
C GLY A 74 -46.02 29.74 -42.13
N HIS A 75 -44.90 30.27 -42.68
CA HIS A 75 -44.51 31.65 -43.05
C HIS A 75 -44.80 32.75 -42.00
N VAL A 76 -43.77 33.48 -41.55
CA VAL A 76 -43.50 34.92 -41.83
C VAL A 76 -42.20 35.43 -41.14
N HIS A 77 -41.51 36.33 -41.84
CA HIS A 77 -40.28 37.11 -41.59
C HIS A 77 -40.32 38.15 -40.45
N SER A 78 -39.13 38.59 -39.96
CA SER A 78 -38.66 40.00 -40.12
C SER A 78 -37.22 40.30 -39.61
N ARG A 79 -36.42 40.92 -40.50
CA ARG A 79 -35.24 41.83 -40.36
C ARG A 79 -35.45 42.93 -39.28
N ALA A 80 -34.51 43.75 -38.77
CA ALA A 80 -33.07 44.05 -38.92
C ALA A 80 -32.73 45.19 -37.92
N ARG A 81 -31.45 45.39 -37.53
CA ARG A 81 -30.70 46.65 -37.79
C ARG A 81 -29.25 46.64 -37.26
N VAL A 82 -28.39 47.20 -38.11
CA VAL A 82 -26.98 47.56 -37.91
C VAL A 82 -26.91 48.98 -37.34
N GLY A 83 -25.94 49.25 -36.47
CA GLY A 83 -25.53 50.58 -36.04
C GLY A 83 -24.01 50.65 -35.89
N ASP A 84 -23.38 51.39 -36.80
CA ASP A 84 -21.96 51.75 -36.81
C ASP A 84 -21.61 52.72 -35.67
N PHE A 85 -20.42 52.55 -35.06
CA PHE A 85 -19.67 53.65 -34.45
C PHE A 85 -18.16 53.42 -34.68
N ARG A 86 -17.55 54.32 -35.47
CA ARG A 86 -16.09 54.47 -35.57
C ARG A 86 -15.58 55.35 -34.42
N GLY A 87 -14.49 54.94 -33.79
CA GLY A 87 -13.71 55.74 -32.86
C GLY A 87 -12.33 55.11 -32.66
N SER A 88 -11.31 55.75 -33.21
CA SER A 88 -9.91 55.34 -33.26
C SER A 88 -9.18 55.60 -31.93
N ALA A 89 -8.34 54.66 -31.47
CA ALA A 89 -6.97 54.92 -30.98
C ALA A 89 -6.29 53.66 -30.40
N GLY A 90 -5.18 53.26 -31.05
CA GLY A 90 -3.92 52.87 -30.41
C GLY A 90 -3.89 51.78 -29.35
N GLY A 91 -3.36 50.61 -29.70
CA GLY A 91 -2.90 49.61 -28.74
C GLY A 91 -2.66 48.26 -29.37
N ALA A 92 -1.62 48.15 -30.20
CA ALA A 92 -1.09 46.87 -30.63
C ALA A 92 -0.60 46.09 -29.39
N PHE A 93 -1.34 45.05 -29.01
CA PHE A 93 -0.80 43.93 -28.25
C PHE A 93 -0.72 42.76 -29.20
N ASP A 94 0.37 42.75 -29.98
CA ASP A 94 0.87 41.53 -30.62
C ASP A 94 1.34 40.60 -29.50
N LEU A 95 0.43 39.75 -29.01
CA LEU A 95 0.79 38.58 -28.24
C LEU A 95 0.99 37.44 -29.23
N GLU A 96 2.26 37.08 -29.47
CA GLU A 96 2.58 35.84 -30.16
C GLU A 96 1.86 34.66 -29.48
N PRO A 97 1.33 33.70 -30.25
CA PRO A 97 0.78 32.49 -29.67
C PRO A 97 1.93 31.66 -29.13
N GLU A 98 2.23 31.79 -27.84
CA GLU A 98 3.07 30.82 -27.12
C GLU A 98 2.48 29.44 -27.41
N THR A 99 3.22 28.62 -28.16
CA THR A 99 2.81 27.25 -28.49
C THR A 99 2.44 26.53 -27.20
N HIS A 100 1.42 25.67 -27.23
CA HIS A 100 1.00 24.91 -26.05
C HIS A 100 2.16 24.17 -25.36
N VAL A 101 3.23 23.88 -26.12
CA VAL A 101 4.51 23.35 -25.63
C VAL A 101 5.22 24.31 -24.67
N ALA A 102 5.27 25.61 -24.96
CA ALA A 102 5.86 26.63 -24.08
C ALA A 102 5.05 26.79 -22.78
N ILE A 103 3.72 26.70 -22.86
CA ILE A 103 2.84 26.70 -21.68
C ILE A 103 3.09 25.43 -20.85
N LEU A 104 3.15 24.24 -21.47
CA LEU A 104 3.43 22.99 -20.77
C LEU A 104 4.83 22.99 -20.14
N ILE A 105 5.86 23.50 -20.83
CA ILE A 105 7.21 23.65 -20.26
C ILE A 105 7.20 24.63 -19.11
N ARG A 106 6.50 25.77 -19.20
CA ARG A 106 6.36 26.70 -18.09
C ARG A 106 5.60 26.09 -16.92
N TYR A 107 4.53 25.32 -17.16
CA TYR A 107 3.84 24.59 -16.10
C TYR A 107 4.72 23.50 -15.49
N SER A 108 5.50 22.76 -16.28
CA SER A 108 6.44 21.76 -15.77
C SER A 108 7.59 22.39 -14.98
N LEU A 109 8.14 23.52 -15.44
CA LEU A 109 9.19 24.27 -14.75
C LEU A 109 8.65 24.98 -13.52
N LEU A 110 7.44 25.56 -13.58
CA LEU A 110 6.75 26.14 -12.43
C LEU A 110 6.40 25.04 -11.42
N TRP A 111 5.99 23.85 -11.86
CA TRP A 111 5.74 22.69 -10.99
C TRP A 111 7.05 22.14 -10.40
N LEU A 112 8.16 22.12 -11.14
CA LEU A 112 9.51 21.80 -10.63
C LEU A 112 10.04 22.86 -9.66
N GLN A 113 9.79 24.15 -9.92
CA GLN A 113 10.14 25.26 -9.04
C GLN A 113 9.25 25.30 -7.79
N LEU A 114 7.96 24.99 -7.91
CA LEU A 114 7.04 24.78 -6.81
C LEU A 114 7.36 23.48 -6.06
N ARG A 115 7.93 22.43 -6.68
CA ARG A 115 8.44 21.21 -6.02
C ARG A 115 9.75 21.47 -5.26
N LYS A 116 10.60 22.39 -5.76
CA LYS A 116 11.78 22.89 -5.03
C LYS A 116 11.41 23.86 -3.90
N LYS A 117 10.38 24.70 -4.07
CA LYS A 117 9.86 25.63 -3.04
C LYS A 117 8.84 25.02 -2.08
N ARG A 118 8.19 23.90 -2.44
CA ARG A 118 7.40 23.01 -1.57
C ARG A 118 8.16 21.72 -1.26
N ARG A 119 9.46 21.81 -1.02
CA ARG A 119 9.91 21.13 0.18
C ARG A 119 9.44 22.05 1.29
N PRO A 120 8.40 21.71 2.08
CA PRO A 120 8.44 22.22 3.44
C PRO A 120 9.85 21.85 3.89
N SER A 121 10.63 22.83 4.36
CA SER A 121 11.58 22.50 5.38
C SER A 121 10.73 21.88 6.49
N LEU A 122 10.47 20.57 6.41
CA LEU A 122 10.10 19.81 7.58
C LEU A 122 11.23 20.16 8.51
N SER A 123 10.92 20.95 9.54
CA SER A 123 11.62 20.82 10.79
C SER A 123 11.53 19.33 11.08
N MET A 124 12.55 18.59 10.68
CA MET A 124 12.67 17.19 11.03
C MET A 124 12.94 17.23 12.51
N ASN A 125 11.86 17.18 13.29
CA ASN A 125 11.96 16.63 14.63
C ASN A 125 12.73 15.31 14.47
N ASP A 126 13.66 15.07 15.38
CA ASP A 126 14.30 13.76 15.49
C ASP A 126 13.21 12.68 15.35
N PRO A 127 13.36 11.70 14.43
CA PRO A 127 12.41 10.59 14.30
C PRO A 127 11.98 10.00 15.65
N THR A 128 12.92 9.96 16.60
CA THR A 128 12.67 9.53 17.97
C THR A 128 11.69 10.45 18.71
N ASP A 129 11.88 11.76 18.63
CA ASP A 129 11.00 12.76 19.27
C ASP A 129 9.60 12.77 18.66
N ASP A 130 9.49 12.66 17.34
CA ASP A 130 8.19 12.60 16.65
C ASP A 130 7.41 11.34 17.06
N LEU A 131 8.08 10.19 17.04
CA LEU A 131 7.51 8.92 17.48
C LEU A 131 7.13 8.94 18.97
N LYS A 132 7.93 9.56 19.84
CA LYS A 132 7.58 9.71 21.27
C LYS A 132 6.31 10.53 21.44
N LYS A 133 6.16 11.64 20.73
CA LYS A 133 4.93 12.46 20.78
C LYS A 133 3.70 11.66 20.33
N ARG A 134 3.84 10.86 19.28
CA ARG A 134 2.77 9.97 18.80
C ARG A 134 2.41 8.91 19.84
N TRP A 135 3.43 8.27 20.43
CA TRP A 135 3.26 7.29 21.49
C TRP A 135 2.51 7.88 22.70
N ASP A 136 2.90 9.07 23.14
CA ASP A 136 2.25 9.74 24.27
C ASP A 136 0.81 10.14 23.96
N SER A 137 0.55 10.60 22.73
CA SER A 137 -0.79 10.97 22.29
C SER A 137 -1.72 9.77 22.14
N LEU A 138 -1.24 8.64 21.63
CA LEU A 138 -2.05 7.42 21.48
C LEU A 138 -2.39 6.82 22.84
N ASN A 139 -1.51 6.97 23.82
CA ASN A 139 -1.61 6.33 25.12
C ASN A 139 -1.97 7.32 26.23
N ALA A 140 -2.74 8.36 25.92
CA ALA A 140 -3.14 9.41 26.86
C ALA A 140 -3.89 8.89 28.11
N ARG A 141 -4.51 7.70 28.03
CA ARG A 141 -5.18 7.03 29.16
C ARG A 141 -4.25 6.19 30.04
N ALA A 142 -3.04 5.89 29.57
CA ALA A 142 -2.04 5.15 30.33
C ALA A 142 -1.32 6.06 31.33
N THR A 143 -0.84 5.48 32.44
CA THR A 143 -0.03 6.23 33.40
C THR A 143 1.32 6.62 32.79
N GLU A 144 1.97 7.65 33.32
CA GLU A 144 3.29 8.08 32.83
C GLU A 144 4.35 6.98 33.01
N GLU A 145 4.24 6.17 34.06
CA GLU A 145 5.15 5.04 34.32
C GLU A 145 5.05 4.01 33.19
N VAL A 146 3.83 3.60 32.82
CA VAL A 146 3.60 2.65 31.72
C VAL A 146 4.06 3.23 30.39
N LYS A 147 3.71 4.48 30.08
CA LYS A 147 4.14 5.14 28.83
C LYS A 147 5.66 5.19 28.70
N ASN A 148 6.37 5.58 29.77
CA ASN A 148 7.82 5.72 29.73
C ASN A 148 8.53 4.36 29.69
N ALA A 149 8.03 3.36 30.42
CA ALA A 149 8.57 1.99 30.39
C ALA A 149 8.49 1.38 28.98
N TRP A 150 7.32 1.46 28.35
CA TRP A 150 7.10 0.90 27.02
C TRP A 150 7.75 1.72 25.91
N TRP A 151 7.82 3.05 26.05
CA TRP A 151 8.62 3.85 25.13
C TRP A 151 10.09 3.45 25.15
N LYS A 152 10.67 3.25 26.34
CA LYS A 152 12.03 2.76 26.49
C LYS A 152 12.21 1.39 25.82
N ARG A 153 11.27 0.46 26.02
CA ARG A 153 11.27 -0.86 25.37
C ARG A 153 11.22 -0.76 23.84
N ILE A 154 10.35 0.10 23.29
CA ILE A 154 10.26 0.37 21.85
C ILE A 154 11.60 0.92 21.34
N LEU A 155 12.16 1.93 22.01
CA LEU A 155 13.41 2.53 21.60
C LEU A 155 14.54 1.49 21.58
N GLU A 156 14.72 0.75 22.67
CA GLU A 156 15.72 -0.32 22.78
C GLU A 156 15.59 -1.37 21.67
N SER A 157 14.36 -1.76 21.32
CA SER A 157 14.10 -2.68 20.21
C SER A 157 14.51 -2.10 18.85
N TYR A 158 14.02 -0.92 18.50
CA TYR A 158 14.20 -0.34 17.17
C TYR A 158 15.55 0.36 16.98
N THR A 159 16.36 0.51 18.03
CA THR A 159 17.76 0.96 17.95
C THR A 159 18.77 -0.17 18.19
N ALA A 160 18.32 -1.42 18.25
CA ALA A 160 19.21 -2.56 18.46
C ALA A 160 20.27 -2.65 17.33
N PRO A 161 21.57 -2.85 17.62
CA PRO A 161 22.64 -2.79 16.62
C PRO A 161 22.53 -3.81 15.47
N SER A 162 21.79 -4.90 15.67
CA SER A 162 21.54 -5.93 14.66
C SER A 162 20.47 -5.54 13.63
N ARG A 163 19.71 -4.47 13.88
CA ARG A 163 18.65 -3.99 12.98
C ARG A 163 19.20 -2.88 12.11
N HIS A 164 19.22 -3.13 10.80
CA HIS A 164 19.71 -2.17 9.82
C HIS A 164 18.59 -1.57 8.99
N TYR A 165 17.54 -2.35 8.73
CA TYR A 165 16.34 -1.89 8.05
C TYR A 165 15.13 -1.84 8.98
N HIS A 166 14.95 -2.82 9.86
CA HIS A 166 13.80 -2.85 10.78
C HIS A 166 14.05 -1.98 12.03
N ASP A 167 14.51 -0.75 11.80
CA ASP A 167 15.00 0.19 12.79
C ASP A 167 14.00 1.33 13.08
N ILE A 168 14.40 2.30 13.91
CA ILE A 168 13.58 3.47 14.27
C ILE A 168 13.20 4.33 13.06
N GLN A 169 14.04 4.37 12.02
CA GLN A 169 13.76 5.12 10.79
C GLN A 169 12.65 4.46 9.98
N SER A 170 12.64 3.13 9.91
CA SER A 170 11.56 2.39 9.26
C SER A 170 10.22 2.59 9.95
N LEU A 171 10.21 2.58 11.29
CA LEU A 171 9.01 2.85 12.09
C LEU A 171 8.49 4.26 11.84
N HIS A 172 9.37 5.26 11.86
CA HIS A 172 9.02 6.65 11.56
C HIS A 172 8.46 6.80 10.13
N ARG A 173 9.08 6.18 9.13
CA ARG A 173 8.59 6.18 7.75
C ARG A 173 7.18 5.57 7.64
N MET A 174 6.89 4.49 8.37
CA MET A 174 5.55 3.91 8.42
C MET A 174 4.53 4.90 8.99
N PHE A 175 4.88 5.65 10.03
CA PHE A 175 3.99 6.69 10.58
C PHE A 175 3.76 7.87 9.62
N LEU A 176 4.79 8.29 8.86
CA LEU A 176 4.63 9.32 7.83
C LEU A 176 3.67 8.87 6.71
N LEU A 177 3.68 7.59 6.35
CA LEU A 177 2.73 7.03 5.39
C LEU A 177 1.35 6.82 5.99
N TYR A 178 1.28 6.36 7.24
CA TYR A 178 0.04 6.25 8.01
C TYR A 178 -0.71 7.58 8.06
N ASP A 179 -0.01 8.69 8.27
CA ASP A 179 -0.63 10.02 8.27
C ASP A 179 -1.32 10.38 6.96
N ARG A 180 -0.87 9.80 5.84
CA ARG A 180 -1.45 10.03 4.51
C ARG A 180 -2.64 9.14 4.20
N CYS A 181 -2.80 8.01 4.91
CA CYS A 181 -3.88 7.06 4.68
C CYS A 181 -4.86 6.89 5.86
N LYS A 182 -4.58 7.49 7.03
CA LYS A 182 -5.39 7.32 8.25
C LYS A 182 -6.87 7.65 8.08
N ASP A 183 -7.22 8.51 7.13
CA ASP A 183 -8.62 8.87 6.87
C ASP A 183 -9.42 7.78 6.15
N PHE A 184 -8.75 6.78 5.58
CA PHE A 184 -9.38 5.59 5.00
C PHE A 184 -9.55 4.44 6.01
N LEU A 185 -8.96 4.55 7.21
CA LEU A 185 -8.95 3.48 8.19
C LEU A 185 -10.22 3.47 9.03
N ALA A 186 -10.76 2.27 9.26
CA ALA A 186 -11.89 2.06 10.15
C ALA A 186 -11.47 2.24 11.61
N ASN A 187 -10.35 1.63 12.02
CA ASN A 187 -9.78 1.80 13.35
C ASN A 187 -8.33 2.32 13.27
N ARG A 188 -8.22 3.65 13.30
CA ARG A 188 -6.96 4.41 13.31
C ARG A 188 -6.07 4.05 14.50
N TYR A 189 -6.68 3.94 15.69
CA TYR A 189 -5.97 3.62 16.92
C TYR A 189 -5.34 2.22 16.83
N ALA A 190 -6.12 1.22 16.43
CA ALA A 190 -5.65 -0.15 16.35
C ALA A 190 -4.49 -0.31 15.38
N LEU A 191 -4.58 0.31 14.19
CA LEU A 191 -3.51 0.23 13.21
C LEU A 191 -2.26 1.01 13.65
N ALA A 192 -2.41 2.16 14.32
CA ALA A 192 -1.27 2.89 14.87
C ALA A 192 -0.54 2.10 15.98
N MET A 193 -1.29 1.43 16.86
CA MET A 193 -0.71 0.53 17.87
C MET A 193 -0.01 -0.67 17.22
N ALA A 194 -0.63 -1.29 16.22
CA ALA A 194 -0.01 -2.37 15.46
C ALA A 194 1.31 -1.92 14.81
N ILE A 195 1.39 -0.70 14.26
CA ILE A 195 2.65 -0.15 13.72
C ILE A 195 3.76 -0.11 14.80
N PHE A 196 3.48 0.32 16.03
CA PHE A 196 4.50 0.31 17.09
C PHE A 196 4.98 -1.10 17.44
N PHE A 197 4.07 -2.07 17.48
CA PHE A 197 4.37 -3.40 18.01
C PHE A 197 4.80 -4.42 16.95
N HIS A 198 4.48 -4.27 15.66
CA HIS A 198 4.64 -5.36 14.68
C HIS A 198 6.04 -5.95 14.50
N ASN A 199 7.08 -5.18 14.81
CA ASN A 199 8.47 -5.61 14.80
C ASN A 199 9.15 -5.27 16.14
N ILE A 200 8.40 -5.14 17.24
CA ILE A 200 9.01 -4.91 18.55
C ILE A 200 9.93 -6.08 18.92
N CYS A 201 9.57 -7.30 18.53
CA CYS A 201 10.45 -8.47 18.47
C CYS A 201 10.82 -8.74 17.00
N TYR A 202 12.13 -8.80 16.70
CA TYR A 202 12.62 -9.04 15.34
C TYR A 202 13.99 -9.69 15.36
N ASP A 203 14.06 -10.89 14.78
CA ASP A 203 15.26 -11.60 14.35
C ASP A 203 15.04 -12.11 12.93
N ALA A 204 15.95 -11.74 12.02
CA ALA A 204 15.95 -12.14 10.60
C ALA A 204 15.93 -13.67 10.37
N LYS A 205 16.33 -14.45 11.37
CA LYS A 205 16.33 -15.92 11.35
C LYS A 205 15.02 -16.53 11.86
N SER A 206 14.26 -15.77 12.66
CA SER A 206 13.08 -16.27 13.35
C SER A 206 11.84 -16.27 12.45
N ILE A 207 10.97 -17.25 12.69
CA ILE A 207 9.64 -17.36 12.05
C ILE A 207 8.51 -16.98 13.02
N SER A 208 8.83 -16.65 14.26
CA SER A 208 7.87 -16.34 15.34
C SER A 208 7.80 -14.85 15.68
N ASN A 209 8.48 -13.98 14.94
CA ASN A 209 8.56 -12.54 15.25
C ASN A 209 7.21 -11.88 15.42
N GLU A 210 6.25 -12.17 14.54
CA GLU A 210 4.88 -11.66 14.62
C GLU A 210 4.19 -12.09 15.91
N HIS A 211 4.27 -13.39 16.24
CA HIS A 211 3.65 -13.92 17.46
C HIS A 211 4.33 -13.38 18.73
N GLU A 212 5.66 -13.34 18.76
CA GLU A 212 6.42 -12.76 19.88
C GLU A 212 6.12 -11.27 20.07
N SER A 213 5.93 -10.54 18.97
CA SER A 213 5.52 -9.13 19.00
C SER A 213 4.09 -8.96 19.53
N ALA A 214 3.18 -9.88 19.19
CA ALA A 214 1.83 -9.90 19.73
C ALA A 214 1.83 -10.20 21.24
N LEU A 215 2.67 -11.12 21.71
CA LEU A 215 2.84 -11.40 23.14
C LEU A 215 3.39 -10.19 23.92
N GLU A 216 4.29 -9.39 23.32
CA GLU A 216 4.72 -8.12 23.92
C GLU A 216 3.56 -7.11 24.00
N PHE A 217 2.73 -7.05 22.97
CA PHE A 217 1.53 -6.21 23.00
C PHE A 217 0.51 -6.68 24.05
N GLU A 218 0.32 -7.99 24.22
CA GLU A 218 -0.55 -8.54 25.28
C GLU A 218 -0.09 -8.08 26.68
N LYS A 219 1.22 -8.11 26.96
CA LYS A 219 1.78 -7.57 28.20
C LYS A 219 1.44 -6.09 28.38
N TYR A 220 1.66 -5.28 27.34
CA TYR A 220 1.30 -3.86 27.35
C TYR A 220 -0.18 -3.65 27.65
N SER A 221 -1.05 -4.40 26.97
CA SER A 221 -2.51 -4.30 27.13
C SER A 221 -2.98 -4.77 28.51
N GLY A 222 -2.21 -5.61 29.21
CA GLY A 222 -2.49 -6.01 30.60
C GLY A 222 -2.13 -4.93 31.63
N GLU A 223 -1.30 -3.95 31.26
CA GLU A 223 -0.85 -2.86 32.14
C GLU A 223 -1.67 -1.58 31.97
N THR A 224 -2.55 -1.50 30.96
CA THR A 224 -3.34 -0.29 30.68
C THR A 224 -4.64 -0.56 29.93
N VAL A 225 -5.48 0.46 29.79
CA VAL A 225 -6.75 0.35 29.06
C VAL A 225 -6.51 0.56 27.56
N VAL A 226 -6.74 -0.50 26.80
CA VAL A 226 -6.65 -0.55 25.34
C VAL A 226 -8.02 -0.87 24.76
N ASP A 227 -8.42 -0.14 23.72
CA ASP A 227 -9.68 -0.42 23.01
C ASP A 227 -9.43 -1.52 21.96
N GLU A 228 -10.27 -2.55 21.96
CA GLU A 228 -10.21 -3.70 21.01
C GLU A 228 -8.81 -4.33 20.89
N PRO A 229 -8.17 -4.79 21.99
CA PRO A 229 -6.82 -5.35 21.96
C PRO A 229 -6.69 -6.55 21.01
N GLU A 230 -7.75 -7.36 20.86
CA GLU A 230 -7.79 -8.51 19.95
C GLU A 230 -7.60 -8.08 18.49
N ARG A 231 -8.19 -6.96 18.09
CA ARG A 231 -8.04 -6.41 16.73
C ARG A 231 -6.59 -6.00 16.45
N ILE A 232 -5.90 -5.47 17.47
CA ILE A 232 -4.49 -5.06 17.35
C ILE A 232 -3.59 -6.30 17.26
N ILE A 233 -3.86 -7.32 18.08
CA ILE A 233 -3.17 -8.61 18.03
C ILE A 233 -3.34 -9.25 16.65
N ASP A 234 -4.55 -9.26 16.11
CA ASP A 234 -4.81 -9.82 14.78
C ASP A 234 -4.04 -9.07 13.67
N LEU A 235 -3.93 -7.75 13.76
CA LEU A 235 -3.10 -6.95 12.85
C LEU A 235 -1.60 -7.28 12.98
N ILE A 236 -1.08 -7.37 14.21
CA ILE A 236 0.33 -7.69 14.49
C ILE A 236 0.67 -9.09 13.99
N GLU A 237 -0.17 -10.09 14.28
CA GLU A 237 0.02 -11.47 13.84
C GLU A 237 -0.28 -11.66 12.34
N ARG A 238 -0.78 -10.62 11.67
CA ARG A 238 -1.22 -10.67 10.27
C ARG A 238 -2.26 -11.75 10.05
N ARG A 239 -3.10 -12.01 11.05
CA ARG A 239 -4.28 -12.84 10.89
C ARG A 239 -5.16 -12.09 9.91
N ALA A 240 -5.23 -12.58 8.67
CA ALA A 240 -6.23 -12.09 7.72
C ALA A 240 -7.56 -12.06 8.45
N ALA A 241 -8.34 -10.98 8.35
CA ALA A 241 -9.59 -10.84 9.08
C ALA A 241 -10.48 -12.06 8.82
N PHE A 242 -10.44 -13.04 9.73
CA PHE A 242 -11.24 -14.25 9.65
C PHE A 242 -12.63 -13.85 10.12
N GLY A 243 -13.47 -13.33 9.21
CA GLY A 243 -14.90 -13.23 9.51
C GLY A 243 -15.70 -12.06 8.97
N GLN A 244 -15.16 -11.18 8.13
CA GLN A 244 -15.99 -10.20 7.41
C GLN A 244 -15.77 -10.32 5.91
N ASP A 245 -16.86 -10.12 5.19
CA ASP A 245 -17.01 -10.33 3.75
C ASP A 245 -15.73 -9.93 2.99
N GLN A 246 -15.11 -10.89 2.28
CA GLN A 246 -13.82 -10.72 1.58
C GLN A 246 -13.88 -9.73 0.38
N LEU A 247 -14.92 -8.91 0.35
CA LEU A 247 -15.23 -7.94 -0.68
C LEU A 247 -14.73 -6.54 -0.30
N GLU A 248 -14.53 -6.23 0.98
CA GLU A 248 -14.09 -4.90 1.42
C GLU A 248 -12.61 -4.89 1.84
N VAL A 249 -11.89 -3.87 1.36
CA VAL A 249 -10.50 -3.58 1.74
C VAL A 249 -10.51 -3.00 3.15
N GLY A 250 -9.91 -3.69 4.11
CA GLY A 250 -9.90 -3.28 5.52
C GLY A 250 -8.56 -2.73 6.00
N ASP A 251 -8.48 -2.47 7.30
CA ASP A 251 -7.26 -1.94 7.95
C ASP A 251 -6.06 -2.88 7.75
N ALA A 252 -6.27 -4.20 7.68
CA ALA A 252 -5.22 -5.19 7.46
C ALA A 252 -4.53 -5.05 6.09
N GLU A 253 -5.30 -4.68 5.04
CA GLU A 253 -4.77 -4.38 3.71
C GLU A 253 -3.89 -3.14 3.73
N TYR A 254 -4.37 -2.06 4.38
CA TYR A 254 -3.58 -0.84 4.57
C TYR A 254 -2.31 -1.11 5.38
N PHE A 255 -2.40 -1.93 6.43
CA PHE A 255 -1.25 -2.30 7.24
C PHE A 255 -0.21 -3.11 6.47
N SER A 256 -0.66 -4.02 5.60
CA SER A 256 0.21 -4.78 4.70
C SER A 256 0.89 -3.88 3.66
N ASP A 257 0.13 -2.96 3.06
CA ASP A 257 0.64 -2.03 2.06
C ASP A 257 1.67 -1.04 2.63
N LEU A 258 1.47 -0.57 3.87
CA LEU A 258 2.43 0.29 4.58
C LEU A 258 3.82 -0.36 4.68
N GLN A 259 3.88 -1.67 4.91
CA GLN A 259 5.12 -2.41 5.04
C GLN A 259 5.81 -2.66 3.69
N LEU A 260 5.01 -2.79 2.62
CA LEU A 260 5.50 -2.97 1.26
C LEU A 260 5.86 -1.65 0.56
N ALA A 261 5.45 -0.50 1.10
CA ALA A 261 5.62 0.81 0.47
C ALA A 261 7.08 1.18 0.18
N ILE A 262 8.05 0.61 0.91
CA ILE A 262 9.48 0.78 0.61
C ILE A 262 9.85 0.29 -0.80
N LEU A 263 9.10 -0.64 -1.37
CA LEU A 263 9.36 -1.12 -2.73
C LEU A 263 9.17 0.01 -3.75
N GLY A 264 8.25 0.94 -3.50
CA GLY A 264 7.94 2.06 -4.39
C GLY A 264 8.64 3.35 -4.02
N SER A 265 9.68 3.30 -3.19
CA SER A 265 10.50 4.47 -2.84
C SER A 265 11.30 4.97 -4.05
N SER A 266 12.01 6.10 -3.88
CA SER A 266 12.99 6.49 -4.90
C SER A 266 14.06 5.41 -5.06
N GLU A 267 14.76 5.41 -6.20
CA GLU A 267 15.83 4.46 -6.47
C GLU A 267 16.92 4.51 -5.39
N GLU A 268 17.32 5.72 -4.97
CA GLU A 268 18.34 5.91 -3.95
C GLU A 268 17.91 5.35 -2.59
N GLU A 269 16.66 5.57 -2.20
CA GLU A 269 16.07 5.01 -0.97
C GLU A 269 15.98 3.48 -1.05
N TYR A 270 15.66 2.95 -2.23
CA TYR A 270 15.57 1.51 -2.48
C TYR A 270 16.94 0.83 -2.39
N GLU A 271 18.00 1.47 -2.89
CA GLU A 271 19.38 0.97 -2.76
C GLU A 271 19.82 0.90 -1.29
N VAL A 272 19.49 1.91 -0.50
CA VAL A 272 19.75 1.89 0.95
C VAL A 272 18.99 0.76 1.62
N TYR A 273 17.71 0.58 1.26
CA TYR A 273 16.91 -0.56 1.72
C TYR A 273 17.56 -1.91 1.40
N LYS A 274 17.95 -2.15 0.13
CA LYS A 274 18.59 -3.41 -0.29
C LYS A 274 19.85 -3.70 0.52
N ARG A 275 20.71 -2.69 0.70
CA ARG A 275 21.96 -2.81 1.47
C ARG A 275 21.68 -3.16 2.93
N ASN A 276 20.76 -2.44 3.58
CA ASN A 276 20.41 -2.67 4.97
C ASN A 276 19.78 -4.05 5.18
N LEU A 277 18.90 -4.47 4.27
CA LEU A 277 18.34 -5.81 4.31
C LEU A 277 19.42 -6.89 4.13
N ARG A 278 20.39 -6.69 3.23
CA ARG A 278 21.51 -7.64 3.05
C ARG A 278 22.32 -7.81 4.34
N LEU A 279 22.53 -6.73 5.10
CA LEU A 279 23.23 -6.77 6.39
C LEU A 279 22.46 -7.59 7.44
N GLU A 280 21.13 -7.46 7.52
CA GLU A 280 20.32 -8.30 8.42
C GLU A 280 20.35 -9.80 8.01
N CYS A 281 20.46 -10.07 6.72
CA CYS A 281 20.61 -11.42 6.17
C CYS A 281 22.08 -11.91 6.13
N CYS A 282 23.00 -11.33 6.92
CA CYS A 282 24.41 -11.72 6.94
C CYS A 282 24.65 -13.20 7.32
N HIS A 283 23.68 -13.83 7.97
CA HIS A 283 23.70 -15.25 8.30
C HIS A 283 23.54 -16.19 7.09
N LEU A 284 23.11 -15.66 5.94
CA LEU A 284 23.07 -16.36 4.66
C LEU A 284 24.32 -16.03 3.84
N ASN A 285 24.89 -17.06 3.20
CA ASN A 285 25.86 -16.85 2.13
C ASN A 285 25.19 -16.20 0.92
N ASP A 286 25.98 -15.66 -0.01
CA ASP A 286 25.46 -14.86 -1.12
C ASP A 286 24.53 -15.64 -2.05
N ASP A 287 24.83 -16.92 -2.31
CA ASP A 287 23.98 -17.77 -3.15
C ASP A 287 22.62 -18.04 -2.51
N ALA A 288 22.60 -18.37 -1.20
CA ALA A 288 21.37 -18.61 -0.46
C ALA A 288 20.52 -17.33 -0.36
N TYR A 289 21.16 -16.19 -0.07
CA TYR A 289 20.48 -14.89 -0.06
C TYR A 289 19.88 -14.56 -1.43
N ARG A 290 20.68 -14.67 -2.50
CA ARG A 290 20.24 -14.38 -3.88
C ARG A 290 19.07 -15.28 -4.29
N ALA A 291 19.15 -16.59 -4.02
CA ALA A 291 18.09 -17.54 -4.35
C ALA A 291 16.76 -17.20 -3.66
N GLN A 292 16.81 -16.91 -2.35
CA GLN A 292 15.61 -16.55 -1.58
C GLN A 292 15.05 -15.19 -2.00
N ARG A 293 15.92 -14.19 -2.21
CA ARG A 293 15.52 -12.85 -2.62
C ARG A 293 14.91 -12.84 -4.02
N LEU A 294 15.52 -13.53 -4.98
CA LEU A 294 14.96 -13.69 -6.33
C LEU A 294 13.59 -14.36 -6.31
N LYS A 295 13.41 -15.41 -5.49
CA LYS A 295 12.12 -16.10 -5.35
C LYS A 295 11.03 -15.11 -4.91
N LEU A 296 11.31 -14.28 -3.92
CA LEU A 296 10.39 -13.24 -3.46
C LEU A 296 10.09 -12.21 -4.55
N LEU A 297 11.12 -11.64 -5.18
CA LEU A 297 10.96 -10.56 -6.15
C LEU A 297 10.17 -11.00 -7.37
N LYS A 298 10.47 -12.20 -7.90
CA LYS A 298 9.71 -12.79 -9.01
C LYS A 298 8.25 -12.99 -8.65
N ALA A 299 7.96 -13.38 -7.42
CA ALA A 299 6.59 -13.50 -6.95
C ALA A 299 5.79 -12.20 -7.02
N LEU A 300 6.42 -11.10 -6.62
CA LEU A 300 5.79 -9.78 -6.60
C LEU A 300 5.45 -9.32 -8.01
N LEU A 301 6.25 -9.71 -9.01
CA LEU A 301 5.96 -9.39 -10.41
C LEU A 301 4.86 -10.28 -11.00
N LEU A 302 4.68 -11.51 -10.50
CA LEU A 302 3.65 -12.45 -10.98
C LEU A 302 2.22 -12.08 -10.54
N ILE A 303 2.08 -11.35 -9.44
CA ILE A 303 0.75 -10.92 -8.96
C ILE A 303 0.26 -9.69 -9.71
N PRO A 304 -1.06 -9.55 -9.96
CA PRO A 304 -1.60 -8.41 -10.72
C PRO A 304 -1.33 -7.04 -10.08
N ASN A 305 -1.39 -6.98 -8.75
CA ASN A 305 -1.10 -5.79 -7.96
C ASN A 305 -0.28 -6.20 -6.73
N ILE A 306 0.83 -5.51 -6.50
CA ILE A 306 1.67 -5.65 -5.31
C ILE A 306 0.92 -5.10 -4.10
N PHE A 307 0.29 -3.92 -4.26
CA PHE A 307 -0.49 -3.28 -3.21
C PHE A 307 -1.96 -3.70 -3.28
N ARG A 308 -2.60 -3.87 -2.12
CA ARG A 308 -4.00 -4.29 -2.02
C ARG A 308 -4.96 -3.13 -2.16
N THR A 309 -4.64 -1.97 -1.59
CA THR A 309 -5.46 -0.77 -1.59
C THR A 309 -5.23 0.08 -2.85
N ASN A 310 -6.27 0.74 -3.35
CA ASN A 310 -6.11 1.65 -4.51
C ASN A 310 -5.16 2.82 -4.18
N PHE A 311 -5.23 3.34 -2.95
CA PHE A 311 -4.36 4.43 -2.50
C PHE A 311 -2.87 4.11 -2.65
N PHE A 312 -2.41 2.93 -2.22
CA PHE A 312 -1.01 2.55 -2.36
C PHE A 312 -0.67 2.11 -3.79
N ARG A 313 -1.61 1.54 -4.54
CA ARG A 313 -1.39 1.22 -5.97
C ARG A 313 -1.07 2.47 -6.78
N ASP A 314 -1.89 3.51 -6.64
CA ASP A 314 -1.72 4.77 -7.39
C ASP A 314 -0.39 5.46 -7.07
N LEU A 315 0.08 5.32 -5.83
CA LEU A 315 1.31 5.95 -5.37
C LEU A 315 2.58 5.16 -5.70
N PHE A 316 2.53 3.83 -5.59
CA PHE A 316 3.74 3.01 -5.49
C PHE A 316 3.82 1.85 -6.47
N GLU A 317 2.73 1.39 -7.09
CA GLU A 317 2.73 0.15 -7.89
C GLU A 317 3.75 0.20 -9.04
N LYS A 318 3.74 1.31 -9.80
CA LYS A 318 4.65 1.49 -10.94
C LYS A 318 6.11 1.48 -10.49
N GLN A 319 6.46 2.33 -9.53
CA GLN A 319 7.84 2.44 -9.03
C GLN A 319 8.31 1.13 -8.37
N SER A 320 7.43 0.45 -7.63
CA SER A 320 7.72 -0.86 -7.04
C SER A 320 8.11 -1.89 -8.09
N ARG A 321 7.38 -1.96 -9.21
CA ARG A 321 7.70 -2.90 -10.29
C ARG A 321 9.02 -2.57 -10.97
N GLU A 322 9.29 -1.30 -11.21
CA GLU A 322 10.56 -0.83 -11.78
C GLU A 322 11.75 -1.19 -10.86
N ASN A 323 11.65 -0.89 -9.56
CA ASN A 323 12.68 -1.20 -8.57
C ASN A 323 12.91 -2.72 -8.42
N VAL A 324 11.83 -3.50 -8.35
CA VAL A 324 11.88 -4.96 -8.23
C VAL A 324 12.49 -5.60 -9.49
N GLN A 325 12.10 -5.16 -10.69
CA GLN A 325 12.66 -5.68 -11.93
C GLN A 325 14.15 -5.34 -12.05
N LYS A 326 14.53 -4.11 -11.73
CA LYS A 326 15.93 -3.67 -11.74
C LYS A 326 16.80 -4.53 -10.81
N GLU A 327 16.33 -4.78 -9.58
CA GLU A 327 17.06 -5.65 -8.64
C GLU A 327 17.23 -7.07 -9.16
N ILE A 328 16.21 -7.63 -9.85
CA ILE A 328 16.32 -8.94 -10.49
C ILE A 328 17.40 -8.93 -11.58
N ASP A 329 17.41 -7.91 -12.44
CA ASP A 329 18.35 -7.80 -13.56
C ASP A 329 19.81 -7.64 -13.09
N GLU A 330 20.02 -6.87 -12.02
CA GLU A 330 21.32 -6.74 -11.34
C GLU A 330 21.85 -8.09 -10.83
N MET A 331 20.98 -8.94 -10.28
CA MET A 331 21.36 -10.26 -9.76
C MET A 331 21.73 -11.26 -10.85
N PHE A 332 21.27 -11.05 -12.09
CA PHE A 332 21.66 -11.84 -13.27
C PHE A 332 22.89 -11.28 -13.99
N SER A 333 23.13 -9.97 -13.91
CA SER A 333 24.25 -9.32 -14.59
C SER A 333 25.58 -9.44 -13.83
N GLY A 334 25.55 -9.84 -12.56
CA GLY A 334 26.75 -10.13 -11.77
C GLY A 334 27.32 -11.51 -12.06
N ASN A 335 28.19 -11.59 -13.09
CA ASN A 335 29.24 -12.60 -13.26
C ASN A 335 30.54 -12.12 -12.60
#